data_AF-A0A6D2LCS4-F1
#
_entry.id   AF-A0A6D2LCS4-F1
#
_cell.length_a   1.000
_cell.length_b   1.000
_cell.length_c   1.000
_cell.angle_alpha   90.00
_cell.angle_beta   90.00
_cell.angle_gamma   90.00
#
_symmetry.space_group_name_H-M   'P 1'
#
loop_
_entity.id
_entity.type
_entity.pdbx_description
1 polymer ?
#
loop_
_entity_poly.entity_id
_entity_poly.type
_entity_poly.pdbx_seq_one_letter_code
_entity_poly.pdbx_strand_id
1 'polypeptide(L)'
;MSSKVRAQKEEQSPELVQFQITSLPDDVILDIVARVSRFYYPSISLVSKSFRALVASPELYKIAMSRSHTLRPIPNMPKLEYRNVSGMIDGKIYVIRDCLCDKVSGSGGEWPKRVMVLDTETHMWEPVMTKPDVELGWTFNVVVMEDKIYIKDNKNSFVYEPRQNKWELDKMLDSKYWENACVFDDILYYHDSKENKLRAYDPKQRRWSVVQGLEDL
;
A
#
# COMPACT_ATOMS: atom_id res chain seq x y z
N MET A 1 39.03 -24.44 -44.12
CA MET A 1 38.14 -23.29 -43.88
C MET A 1 38.00 -23.14 -42.37
N SER A 2 38.51 -22.03 -41.83
CA SER A 2 38.68 -21.82 -40.38
C SER A 2 37.49 -21.03 -39.83
N SER A 3 36.70 -21.66 -38.97
CA SER A 3 35.51 -21.03 -38.35
C SER A 3 35.94 -20.30 -37.08
N LYS A 4 35.88 -18.96 -37.10
CA LYS A 4 36.13 -18.09 -35.94
C LYS A 4 35.01 -18.26 -34.90
N VAL A 5 35.37 -18.68 -33.68
CA VAL A 5 34.51 -18.56 -32.50
C VAL A 5 34.60 -17.13 -31.98
N ARG A 6 33.46 -16.44 -31.93
CA ARG A 6 33.33 -15.06 -31.45
C ARG A 6 33.12 -15.09 -29.95
N ALA A 7 34.11 -14.64 -29.18
CA ALA A 7 33.99 -14.42 -27.74
C ALA A 7 32.92 -13.35 -27.48
N GLN A 8 31.90 -13.70 -26.72
CA GLN A 8 30.95 -12.75 -26.16
C GLN A 8 31.55 -12.16 -24.88
N LYS A 9 31.58 -10.84 -24.83
CA LYS A 9 32.06 -10.01 -23.73
C LYS A 9 31.04 -10.06 -22.60
N GLU A 10 31.46 -10.48 -21.42
CA GLU A 10 30.67 -10.47 -20.20
C GLU A 10 30.19 -9.05 -19.91
N GLU A 11 28.87 -8.91 -19.80
CA GLU A 11 28.18 -7.69 -19.45
C GLU A 11 27.98 -7.70 -17.93
N GLN A 12 28.51 -6.67 -17.26
CA GLN A 12 28.55 -6.55 -15.80
C GLN A 12 27.14 -6.64 -15.18
N SER A 13 27.02 -7.56 -14.22
CA SER A 13 25.89 -7.71 -13.29
C SER A 13 25.64 -6.39 -12.52
N PRO A 14 24.39 -5.96 -12.33
CA PRO A 14 24.12 -4.85 -11.41
C PRO A 14 24.45 -5.29 -9.98
N GLU A 15 25.23 -4.47 -9.27
CA GLU A 15 25.61 -4.70 -7.87
C GLU A 15 24.38 -4.79 -6.96
N LEU A 16 24.39 -5.83 -6.12
CA LEU A 16 23.41 -6.11 -5.07
C LEU A 16 23.40 -4.98 -4.04
N VAL A 17 22.30 -4.24 -3.94
CA VAL A 17 22.06 -3.37 -2.79
C VAL A 17 21.48 -4.22 -1.66
N GLN A 18 22.37 -4.74 -0.81
CA GLN A 18 22.01 -5.50 0.37
C GLN A 18 21.35 -4.54 1.40
N PHE A 19 20.03 -4.61 1.54
CA PHE A 19 19.26 -3.81 2.51
C PHE A 19 19.53 -4.31 3.93
N GLN A 20 20.59 -3.80 4.54
CA GLN A 20 20.77 -3.85 5.99
C GLN A 20 20.10 -2.62 6.58
N ILE A 21 19.09 -2.79 7.45
CA ILE A 21 18.39 -1.66 8.10
C ILE A 21 19.38 -0.74 8.87
N THR A 22 20.58 -1.23 9.17
CA THR A 22 21.70 -0.48 9.77
C THR A 22 22.51 0.39 8.81
N SER A 23 22.19 0.44 7.51
CA SER A 23 22.88 1.29 6.53
C SER A 23 22.21 2.66 6.34
N LEU A 24 21.02 2.86 6.89
CA LEU A 24 20.30 4.13 6.81
C LEU A 24 20.89 5.15 7.81
N PRO A 25 20.96 6.43 7.43
CA PRO A 25 21.27 7.51 8.37
C PRO A 25 20.32 7.52 9.59
N ASP A 26 20.85 7.82 10.78
CA ASP A 26 20.09 7.77 12.05
C ASP A 26 18.84 8.64 12.04
N ASP A 27 18.86 9.78 11.35
CA ASP A 27 17.73 10.69 11.17
C ASP A 27 16.59 10.08 10.34
N VAL A 28 16.93 9.25 9.34
CA VAL A 28 15.95 8.51 8.53
C VAL A 28 15.31 7.39 9.35
N ILE A 29 16.11 6.66 10.12
CA ILE A 29 15.61 5.61 11.03
C ILE A 29 14.69 6.24 12.10
N LEU A 30 15.10 7.37 12.66
CA LEU A 30 14.32 8.13 13.64
C LEU A 30 12.97 8.59 13.05
N ASP A 31 12.96 9.09 11.80
CA ASP A 31 11.74 9.49 11.12
C ASP A 31 10.80 8.31 10.85
N ILE A 32 11.34 7.15 10.44
CA ILE A 32 10.56 5.93 10.23
C ILE A 32 9.91 5.48 11.55
N VAL A 33 10.68 5.39 12.64
CA VAL A 33 10.16 4.96 13.95
C VAL A 33 9.16 5.97 14.52
N ALA A 34 9.35 7.27 14.28
CA ALA A 34 8.42 8.31 14.72
C ALA A 34 7.03 8.19 14.08
N ARG A 35 6.92 7.57 12.91
CA ARG A 35 5.64 7.30 12.22
C ARG A 35 4.92 6.07 12.76
N VAL A 36 5.63 5.17 13.44
CA VAL A 36 5.01 4.00 14.06
C VAL A 36 4.24 4.42 15.31
N SER A 37 3.04 3.88 15.49
CA SER A 37 2.26 4.13 16.70
C SER A 37 3.03 3.75 17.95
N ARG A 38 2.97 4.61 18.98
CA ARG A 38 3.70 4.44 20.25
C ARG A 38 3.37 3.12 20.96
N PHE A 39 2.22 2.49 20.64
CA PHE A 39 1.86 1.17 21.15
C PHE A 39 2.85 0.06 20.74
N TYR A 40 3.53 0.19 19.59
CA TYR A 40 4.49 -0.81 19.09
C TYR A 40 5.94 -0.53 19.52
N TYR A 41 6.20 0.58 20.21
CA TYR A 41 7.56 0.94 20.64
C TYR A 41 8.19 -0.09 21.59
N PRO A 42 7.44 -0.73 22.52
CA PRO A 42 7.97 -1.85 23.29
C PRO A 42 8.51 -2.98 22.40
N SER A 43 7.76 -3.37 21.36
CA SER A 43 8.17 -4.41 20.41
C SER A 43 9.40 -3.99 19.59
N ILE A 44 9.44 -2.74 19.10
CA ILE A 44 10.58 -2.20 18.35
C ILE A 44 11.85 -2.17 19.22
N SER A 45 11.73 -1.86 20.51
CA SER A 45 12.87 -1.83 21.45
C SER A 45 13.54 -3.19 21.68
N LEU A 46 12.87 -4.28 21.28
CA LEU A 46 13.38 -5.64 21.39
C LEU A 46 14.19 -6.07 20.15
N VAL A 47 14.07 -5.36 19.02
CA VAL A 47 14.72 -5.70 17.75
C VAL A 47 16.25 -5.61 17.86
N SER A 48 16.77 -4.55 18.48
CA SER A 48 18.21 -4.39 18.70
C SER A 48 18.51 -3.39 19.83
N LYS A 49 19.78 -3.35 20.28
CA LYS A 49 20.24 -2.34 21.24
C LYS A 49 20.12 -0.92 20.68
N SER A 50 20.34 -0.74 19.37
CA SER A 50 20.20 0.56 18.69
C SER A 50 18.74 1.02 18.67
N PHE A 51 17.79 0.15 18.33
CA PHE A 51 16.36 0.48 18.36
C PHE A 51 15.88 0.75 19.79
N ARG A 52 16.40 0.05 20.79
CA ARG A 52 16.11 0.34 22.20
C ARG A 52 16.55 1.74 22.61
N ALA A 53 17.77 2.14 22.23
CA ALA A 53 18.28 3.49 22.50
C ALA A 53 17.47 4.56 21.76
N LEU A 54 17.09 4.29 20.52
CA LEU A 54 16.28 5.17 19.68
C LEU A 54 14.86 5.37 20.24
N VAL A 55 14.20 4.31 20.69
CA VAL A 55 12.87 4.40 21.35
C VAL A 55 12.93 5.21 22.64
N ALA A 56 14.07 5.20 23.34
CA ALA A 56 14.30 5.98 24.55
C ALA A 56 14.77 7.44 24.27
N SER A 57 15.02 7.81 23.01
CA SER A 57 15.55 9.13 22.65
C SER A 57 14.49 10.25 22.80
N PRO A 58 14.84 11.39 23.42
CA PRO A 58 13.98 12.57 23.47
C PRO A 58 13.65 13.13 22.08
N GLU A 59 14.53 12.97 21.10
CA GLU A 59 14.38 13.44 19.72
C GLU A 59 13.22 12.70 19.03
N LEU A 60 13.12 11.38 19.23
CA LEU A 60 11.99 10.59 18.75
C LEU A 60 10.68 11.13 19.31
N TYR A 61 10.64 11.41 20.62
CA TYR A 61 9.45 11.93 21.27
C TYR A 61 9.05 13.29 20.70
N LYS A 62 10.01 14.22 20.48
CA LYS A 62 9.74 15.53 19.88
C LYS A 62 9.16 15.42 18.48
N ILE A 63 9.73 14.57 17.62
CA ILE A 63 9.26 14.37 16.24
C ILE A 63 7.87 13.74 16.26
N ALA A 64 7.69 12.64 16.99
CA ALA A 64 6.41 11.96 17.10
C ALA A 64 5.32 12.87 17.70
N MET A 65 5.69 13.72 18.66
CA MET A 65 4.77 14.67 19.29
C MET A 65 4.39 15.80 18.33
N SER A 66 5.35 16.42 17.64
CA SER A 66 5.10 17.45 16.61
C SER A 66 4.16 16.97 15.50
N ARG A 67 4.28 15.69 15.11
CA ARG A 67 3.40 15.03 14.14
C ARG A 67 2.02 14.67 14.71
N SER A 68 1.91 14.51 16.02
CA SER A 68 0.65 14.21 16.72
C SER A 68 -0.21 15.45 17.01
N HIS A 69 0.32 16.66 16.77
CA HIS A 69 -0.40 17.90 17.05
C HIS A 69 -1.20 18.38 15.84
N THR A 70 -2.39 17.79 15.68
CA THR A 70 -3.70 18.46 15.59
C THR A 70 -4.65 17.44 14.95
N LEU A 71 -5.36 16.67 15.77
CA LEU A 71 -6.54 15.95 15.28
C LEU A 71 -7.60 17.00 14.94
N ARG A 72 -7.62 17.45 13.68
CA ARG A 72 -8.74 18.26 13.17
C ARG A 72 -9.90 17.30 12.91
N PRO A 73 -11.11 17.61 13.40
CA PRO A 73 -12.29 16.85 13.02
C PRO A 73 -12.42 16.90 11.50
N ILE A 74 -12.34 15.75 10.84
CA ILE A 74 -12.76 15.63 9.44
C ILE A 74 -14.27 15.92 9.42
N PRO A 75 -14.80 16.67 8.44
CA PRO A 75 -16.23 16.88 8.32
C PRO A 75 -16.94 15.54 8.41
N ASN A 76 -18.04 15.50 9.18
CA ASN A 76 -18.85 14.29 9.33
C ASN A 76 -19.05 13.66 7.96
N MET A 77 -18.54 12.44 7.81
CA MET A 77 -18.72 11.66 6.61
C MET A 77 -20.23 11.55 6.33
N PRO A 78 -20.67 11.69 5.06
CA PRO A 78 -22.06 11.41 4.71
C PRO A 78 -22.44 10.05 5.30
N LYS A 79 -23.54 9.99 6.07
CA LYS A 79 -23.92 8.81 6.87
C LYS A 79 -23.99 7.56 6.00
N LEU A 80 -22.92 6.76 6.06
CA LEU A 80 -22.77 5.46 5.43
C LEU A 80 -22.05 4.58 6.45
N GLU A 81 -22.46 3.33 6.60
CA GLU A 81 -21.91 2.42 7.61
C GLU A 81 -21.15 1.28 6.96
N TYR A 82 -20.16 0.75 7.69
CA TYR A 82 -19.25 -0.37 7.36
C TYR A 82 -17.98 -0.03 6.53
N ARG A 83 -17.03 -0.98 6.58
CA ARG A 83 -15.58 -0.88 6.34
C ARG A 83 -15.14 0.13 5.28
N ASN A 84 -14.00 0.75 5.55
CA ASN A 84 -13.41 1.74 4.66
C ASN A 84 -12.07 1.18 4.22
N VAL A 85 -11.79 1.35 2.93
CA VAL A 85 -10.40 1.36 2.52
C VAL A 85 -10.10 2.68 1.84
N SER A 86 -8.91 3.20 2.07
CA SER A 86 -8.54 4.54 1.66
C SER A 86 -7.16 4.60 1.02
N GLY A 87 -7.04 5.41 -0.03
CA GLY A 87 -5.77 5.76 -0.68
C GLY A 87 -5.61 7.27 -0.76
N MET A 88 -4.37 7.77 -0.71
CA MET A 88 -4.08 9.20 -0.86
C MET A 88 -3.33 9.45 -2.17
N ILE A 89 -3.85 10.35 -3.00
CA ILE A 89 -3.25 10.75 -4.30
C ILE A 89 -3.44 12.26 -4.42
N ASP A 90 -2.39 13.00 -4.80
CA ASP A 90 -2.44 14.44 -5.08
C ASP A 90 -3.16 15.28 -3.99
N GLY A 91 -2.92 14.99 -2.71
CA GLY A 91 -3.55 15.72 -1.60
C GLY A 91 -5.04 15.42 -1.41
N LYS A 92 -5.56 14.36 -2.03
CA LYS A 92 -6.94 13.88 -1.89
C LYS A 92 -6.95 12.49 -1.30
N ILE A 93 -7.86 12.26 -0.35
CA ILE A 93 -8.11 10.94 0.25
C ILE A 93 -9.32 10.34 -0.45
N TYR A 94 -9.08 9.26 -1.18
CA TYR A 94 -10.09 8.45 -1.83
C TYR A 94 -10.56 7.37 -0.86
N VAL A 95 -11.86 7.27 -0.66
CA VAL A 95 -12.49 6.38 0.31
C VAL A 95 -13.50 5.52 -0.43
N ILE A 96 -13.26 4.20 -0.45
CA ILE A 96 -14.14 3.22 -1.08
C ILE A 96 -14.90 2.51 0.03
N ARG A 97 -16.24 2.59 -0.01
CA ARG A 97 -17.12 2.07 1.04
C ARG A 97 -18.37 1.44 0.50
N ASP A 98 -18.95 0.58 1.31
CA ASP A 98 -20.30 0.03 1.11
C ASP A 98 -21.36 1.14 1.31
N CYS A 99 -22.34 1.22 0.41
CA CYS A 99 -23.50 2.11 0.52
C CYS A 99 -24.77 1.30 0.80
N LEU A 100 -25.45 1.64 1.91
CA LEU A 100 -26.76 1.09 2.26
C LEU A 100 -27.88 1.59 1.33
N CYS A 101 -27.63 2.70 0.63
CA CYS A 101 -28.60 3.50 -0.12
C CYS A 101 -29.19 2.80 -1.36
N ASP A 102 -28.50 1.80 -1.91
CA ASP A 102 -28.82 1.18 -3.19
C ASP A 102 -29.21 -0.32 -3.02
N LYS A 103 -29.69 -0.73 -1.83
CA LYS A 103 -30.14 -2.12 -1.61
C LYS A 103 -31.23 -2.53 -2.60
N VAL A 104 -30.97 -3.58 -3.37
CA VAL A 104 -32.02 -4.38 -4.00
C VAL A 104 -32.32 -5.57 -3.08
N SER A 105 -33.57 -5.67 -2.62
CA SER A 105 -34.07 -6.81 -1.84
C SER A 105 -33.76 -8.12 -2.57
N GLY A 106 -32.99 -9.02 -1.94
CA GLY A 106 -32.66 -10.34 -2.49
C GLY A 106 -31.21 -10.52 -2.95
N SER A 107 -30.37 -9.48 -2.93
CA SER A 107 -28.92 -9.60 -3.15
C SER A 107 -28.25 -10.24 -1.93
N GLY A 108 -27.56 -11.36 -2.14
CA GLY A 108 -26.89 -12.12 -1.08
C GLY A 108 -25.69 -11.38 -0.48
N GLY A 109 -25.94 -10.41 0.39
CA GLY A 109 -24.95 -9.84 1.31
C GLY A 109 -23.87 -8.91 0.73
N GLU A 110 -23.87 -8.64 -0.59
CA GLU A 110 -22.93 -7.71 -1.23
C GLU A 110 -23.57 -6.32 -1.37
N TRP A 111 -22.91 -5.30 -0.81
CA TRP A 111 -23.40 -3.93 -0.78
C TRP A 111 -22.77 -3.11 -1.91
N PRO A 112 -23.56 -2.31 -2.65
CA PRO A 112 -23.04 -1.47 -3.72
C PRO A 112 -22.04 -0.45 -3.15
N LYS A 113 -20.85 -0.37 -3.76
CA LYS A 113 -19.79 0.51 -3.27
C LYS A 113 -19.85 1.90 -3.88
N ARG A 114 -19.29 2.87 -3.17
CA ARG A 114 -19.11 4.25 -3.62
C ARG A 114 -17.67 4.69 -3.39
N VAL A 115 -17.17 5.50 -4.31
CA VAL A 115 -15.95 6.28 -4.10
C VAL A 115 -16.34 7.65 -3.60
N MET A 116 -15.72 8.07 -2.52
CA MET A 116 -15.81 9.43 -2.00
C MET A 116 -14.42 10.02 -1.95
N VAL A 117 -14.31 11.32 -2.23
CA VAL A 117 -13.02 12.00 -2.27
C VAL A 117 -13.06 13.11 -1.23
N LEU A 118 -12.11 13.09 -0.31
CA LEU A 118 -11.89 14.16 0.66
C LEU A 118 -10.69 14.98 0.19
N ASP A 119 -10.94 16.24 -0.10
CA ASP A 119 -9.90 17.21 -0.38
C ASP A 119 -9.23 17.64 0.93
N THR A 120 -7.92 17.39 1.06
CA THR A 120 -7.21 17.63 2.32
C THR A 120 -6.83 19.09 2.54
N GLU A 121 -6.80 19.90 1.49
CA GLU A 121 -6.50 21.34 1.55
C GLU A 121 -7.72 22.12 2.03
N THR A 122 -8.87 21.88 1.40
CA THR A 122 -10.13 22.56 1.74
C THR A 122 -10.87 21.91 2.90
N HIS A 123 -10.47 20.69 3.29
CA HIS A 123 -11.18 19.85 4.26
C HIS A 123 -12.65 19.63 3.87
N MET A 124 -12.94 19.40 2.59
CA MET A 124 -14.29 19.19 2.08
C MET A 124 -14.41 17.88 1.29
N TRP A 125 -15.57 17.24 1.42
CA TRP A 125 -15.94 16.11 0.56
C TRP A 125 -16.32 16.63 -0.82
N GLU A 126 -15.81 15.98 -1.87
CA GLU A 126 -16.28 16.25 -3.22
C GLU A 126 -17.76 15.87 -3.34
N PRO A 127 -18.59 16.70 -3.99
CA PRO A 127 -20.04 16.54 -4.00
C PRO A 127 -20.51 15.29 -4.77
N VAL A 128 -19.64 14.73 -5.63
CA VAL A 128 -19.98 13.61 -6.50
C VAL A 128 -19.41 12.32 -5.92
N MET A 129 -20.31 11.45 -5.44
CA MET A 129 -19.98 10.06 -5.12
C MET A 129 -20.10 9.19 -6.37
N THR A 130 -18.99 8.64 -6.86
CA THR A 130 -19.01 7.79 -8.06
C THR A 130 -19.30 6.34 -7.71
N LYS A 131 -20.04 5.66 -8.59
CA LYS A 131 -20.30 4.23 -8.52
C LYS A 131 -19.24 3.51 -9.35
N PRO A 132 -18.60 2.45 -8.84
CA PRO A 132 -17.81 1.56 -9.67
C PRO A 132 -18.67 0.99 -10.79
N ASP A 133 -18.12 0.92 -12.00
CA ASP A 133 -18.69 0.24 -13.17
C ASP A 133 -18.37 -1.27 -13.18
N VAL A 134 -17.74 -1.76 -12.11
CA VAL A 134 -17.46 -3.16 -11.84
C VAL A 134 -18.15 -3.63 -10.56
N GLU A 135 -18.55 -4.90 -10.52
CA GLU A 135 -19.10 -5.52 -9.31
C GLU A 135 -17.97 -5.85 -8.33
N LEU A 136 -17.82 -5.02 -7.29
CA LEU A 136 -16.86 -5.24 -6.21
C LEU A 136 -17.47 -6.06 -5.08
N GLY A 137 -16.79 -7.14 -4.70
CA GLY A 137 -17.11 -7.96 -3.55
C GLY A 137 -16.60 -7.38 -2.24
N TRP A 138 -16.24 -8.26 -1.30
CA TRP A 138 -15.70 -7.85 0.00
C TRP A 138 -14.24 -7.46 -0.12
N THR A 139 -13.95 -6.17 0.02
CA THR A 139 -12.62 -5.58 -0.11
C THR A 139 -11.82 -5.74 1.19
N PHE A 140 -10.57 -6.18 1.09
CA PHE A 140 -9.71 -6.40 2.26
C PHE A 140 -8.30 -5.80 2.14
N ASN A 141 -7.83 -5.46 0.94
CA ASN A 141 -6.62 -4.66 0.77
C ASN A 141 -6.81 -3.56 -0.25
N VAL A 142 -6.20 -2.40 0.03
CA VAL A 142 -6.02 -1.33 -0.94
C VAL A 142 -4.62 -0.78 -0.80
N VAL A 143 -3.99 -0.54 -1.95
CA VAL A 143 -2.72 0.14 -2.03
C VAL A 143 -2.77 1.19 -3.13
N VAL A 144 -1.89 2.19 -3.04
CA VAL A 144 -1.72 3.20 -4.07
C VAL A 144 -0.36 2.99 -4.73
N MET A 145 -0.34 2.90 -6.06
CA MET A 145 0.88 2.84 -6.87
C MET A 145 0.63 3.67 -8.14
N GLU A 146 1.62 4.43 -8.60
CA GLU A 146 1.55 5.21 -9.85
C GLU A 146 0.26 6.05 -10.00
N ASP A 147 -0.13 6.79 -8.97
CA ASP A 147 -1.37 7.59 -8.92
C ASP A 147 -2.67 6.80 -9.18
N LYS A 148 -2.65 5.48 -8.95
CA LYS A 148 -3.79 4.58 -9.11
C LYS A 148 -4.06 3.81 -7.83
N ILE A 149 -5.31 3.44 -7.64
CA ILE A 149 -5.78 2.74 -6.45
C ILE A 149 -6.01 1.28 -6.82
N TYR A 150 -5.23 0.39 -6.23
CA TYR A 150 -5.30 -1.05 -6.44
C TYR A 150 -6.04 -1.70 -5.29
N ILE A 151 -7.04 -2.52 -5.59
CA ILE A 151 -7.94 -3.10 -4.59
C ILE A 151 -7.98 -4.61 -4.77
N LYS A 152 -7.89 -5.33 -3.66
CA LYS A 152 -8.20 -6.76 -3.60
C LYS A 152 -9.53 -6.96 -2.91
N ASP A 153 -10.42 -7.69 -3.57
CA ASP A 153 -11.61 -8.24 -2.96
C ASP A 153 -11.56 -9.78 -2.90
N ASN A 154 -12.61 -10.39 -2.36
CA ASN A 154 -12.74 -11.84 -2.17
C ASN A 154 -12.75 -12.67 -3.46
N LYS A 155 -12.85 -12.02 -4.63
CA LYS A 155 -12.93 -12.67 -5.92
C LYS A 155 -11.73 -12.31 -6.81
N ASN A 156 -11.34 -11.04 -6.83
CA ASN A 156 -10.56 -10.42 -7.90
C ASN A 156 -9.67 -9.27 -7.39
N SER A 157 -8.78 -8.80 -8.25
CA SER A 157 -7.97 -7.60 -8.06
C SER A 157 -8.34 -6.55 -9.11
N PHE A 158 -8.54 -5.31 -8.67
CA PHE A 158 -8.97 -4.21 -9.53
C PHE A 158 -8.03 -3.02 -9.44
N VAL A 159 -8.03 -2.22 -10.49
CA VAL A 159 -7.38 -0.91 -10.53
C VAL A 159 -8.45 0.14 -10.75
N TYR A 160 -8.43 1.17 -9.92
CA TYR A 160 -9.19 2.38 -10.11
C TYR A 160 -8.23 3.51 -10.52
N GLU A 161 -8.52 4.14 -11.65
CA GLU A 161 -7.79 5.31 -12.16
C GLU A 161 -8.62 6.58 -11.88
N PRO A 162 -8.29 7.35 -10.82
CA PRO A 162 -9.15 8.43 -10.36
C PRO A 162 -9.35 9.55 -11.39
N ARG A 163 -8.29 9.87 -12.15
CA ARG A 163 -8.32 10.93 -13.17
C ARG A 163 -9.31 10.63 -14.30
N GLN A 164 -9.51 9.36 -14.62
CA GLN A 164 -10.47 8.91 -15.65
C GLN A 164 -11.80 8.42 -15.05
N ASN A 165 -11.88 8.33 -13.72
CA ASN A 165 -12.95 7.65 -13.01
C ASN A 165 -13.28 6.26 -13.61
N LYS A 166 -12.24 5.47 -13.87
CA LYS A 166 -12.33 4.18 -14.57
C LYS A 166 -11.90 3.04 -13.68
N TRP A 167 -12.62 1.92 -13.75
CA TRP A 167 -12.24 0.68 -13.08
C TRP A 167 -11.84 -0.39 -14.09
N GLU A 168 -10.83 -1.17 -13.75
CA GLU A 168 -10.37 -2.29 -14.57
C GLU A 168 -10.05 -3.51 -13.72
N LEU A 169 -10.41 -4.71 -14.21
CA LEU A 169 -9.97 -5.97 -13.65
C LEU A 169 -8.49 -6.21 -14.02
N ASP A 170 -7.63 -6.36 -13.02
CA ASP A 170 -6.23 -6.68 -13.24
C ASP A 170 -5.96 -8.17 -13.08
N LYS A 171 -6.14 -8.93 -14.17
CA LYS A 171 -5.91 -10.38 -14.17
C LYS A 171 -4.51 -10.79 -13.75
N MET A 172 -3.50 -9.94 -14.00
CA MET A 172 -2.12 -10.29 -13.72
C MET A 172 -1.78 -10.06 -12.25
N LEU A 173 -2.22 -8.95 -11.69
CA LEU A 173 -2.20 -8.73 -10.24
C LEU A 173 -3.02 -9.81 -9.52
N ASP A 174 -4.18 -10.17 -10.07
CA ASP A 174 -5.08 -11.17 -9.51
C ASP A 174 -4.57 -12.61 -9.57
N SER A 175 -3.53 -12.89 -10.36
CA SER A 175 -2.88 -14.20 -10.40
C SER A 175 -2.25 -14.62 -9.05
N LYS A 176 -2.20 -13.71 -8.08
CA LYS A 176 -1.75 -13.93 -6.70
C LYS A 176 -2.78 -13.46 -5.68
N TYR A 177 -2.74 -14.06 -4.49
CA TYR A 177 -3.72 -13.81 -3.43
C TYR A 177 -3.54 -12.44 -2.76
N TRP A 178 -2.28 -12.00 -2.62
CA TRP A 178 -1.79 -10.78 -1.96
C TRP A 178 -2.68 -10.19 -0.85
N GLU A 179 -2.23 -10.34 0.39
CA GLU A 179 -2.83 -9.73 1.56
C GLU A 179 -1.80 -9.04 2.44
N ASN A 180 -2.25 -8.03 3.20
CA ASN A 180 -1.40 -7.23 4.09
C ASN A 180 -0.17 -6.66 3.33
N ALA A 181 -0.41 -6.29 2.08
CA ALA A 181 0.63 -5.80 1.20
C ALA A 181 1.06 -4.39 1.58
N CYS A 182 2.31 -4.06 1.31
CA CYS A 182 2.84 -2.71 1.41
C CYS A 182 3.33 -2.24 0.04
N VAL A 183 3.45 -0.92 -0.13
CA VAL A 183 4.03 -0.33 -1.33
C VAL A 183 5.31 0.40 -0.95
N PHE A 184 6.35 0.18 -1.76
CA PHE A 184 7.60 0.92 -1.69
C PHE A 184 8.04 1.21 -3.13
N ASP A 185 8.29 2.48 -3.43
CA ASP A 185 8.69 2.96 -4.77
C ASP A 185 7.75 2.48 -5.90
N ASP A 186 6.44 2.62 -5.68
CA ASP A 186 5.38 2.14 -6.59
C ASP A 186 5.38 0.63 -6.87
N ILE A 187 6.12 -0.17 -6.09
CA ILE A 187 6.11 -1.63 -6.16
C ILE A 187 5.33 -2.18 -4.97
N LEU A 188 4.36 -3.06 -5.25
CA LEU A 188 3.60 -3.76 -4.21
C LEU A 188 4.39 -4.98 -3.75
N TYR A 189 4.62 -5.05 -2.45
CA TYR A 189 5.23 -6.20 -1.78
C TYR A 189 4.20 -6.92 -0.90
N TYR A 190 4.19 -8.24 -0.96
CA TYR A 190 3.44 -9.04 0.01
C TYR A 190 4.17 -10.33 0.34
N HIS A 191 3.99 -10.81 1.57
CA HIS A 191 4.53 -12.10 1.99
C HIS A 191 3.58 -13.23 1.61
N ASP A 192 4.05 -14.10 0.73
CA ASP A 192 3.38 -15.36 0.38
C ASP A 192 3.73 -16.41 1.44
N SER A 193 2.88 -16.53 2.45
CA SER A 193 3.07 -17.46 3.57
C SER A 193 3.01 -18.94 3.15
N LYS A 194 2.41 -19.28 1.99
CA LYS A 194 2.33 -20.65 1.50
C LYS A 194 3.67 -21.12 0.94
N GLU A 195 4.33 -20.25 0.18
CA GLU A 195 5.64 -20.54 -0.41
C GLU A 195 6.81 -19.98 0.42
N ASN A 196 6.51 -19.29 1.52
CA ASN A 196 7.45 -18.50 2.33
C ASN A 196 8.33 -17.57 1.47
N LYS A 197 7.71 -16.77 0.60
CA LYS A 197 8.41 -15.86 -0.31
C LYS A 197 7.91 -14.43 -0.16
N LEU A 198 8.81 -13.47 -0.14
CA LEU A 198 8.44 -12.08 -0.38
C LEU A 198 8.27 -11.88 -1.90
N ARG A 199 7.07 -11.47 -2.32
CA ARG A 199 6.78 -11.20 -3.73
C ARG A 199 6.64 -9.71 -3.97
N ALA A 200 7.04 -9.28 -5.16
CA ALA A 200 6.95 -7.92 -5.62
C ALA A 200 6.14 -7.86 -6.93
N TYR A 201 5.18 -6.94 -7.03
CA TYR A 201 4.43 -6.64 -8.24
C TYR A 201 4.83 -5.26 -8.76
N ASP A 202 5.33 -5.25 -10.00
CA ASP A 202 5.61 -4.03 -10.73
C ASP A 202 4.40 -3.70 -11.62
N PRO A 203 3.68 -2.58 -11.36
CA PRO A 203 2.52 -2.17 -12.15
C PRO A 203 2.87 -1.72 -13.58
N LYS A 204 4.07 -1.16 -13.81
CA LYS A 204 4.55 -0.74 -15.14
C LYS A 204 4.80 -1.94 -16.02
N GLN A 205 5.47 -2.96 -15.47
CA GLN A 205 5.74 -4.22 -16.17
C GLN A 205 4.54 -5.17 -16.16
N ARG A 206 3.53 -4.90 -15.32
CA ARG A 206 2.41 -5.80 -15.01
C ARG A 206 2.93 -7.19 -14.68
N ARG A 207 3.87 -7.31 -13.74
CA ARG A 207 4.58 -8.57 -13.50
C ARG A 207 4.88 -8.82 -12.03
N TRP A 208 4.71 -10.08 -11.63
CA TRP A 208 5.18 -10.59 -10.34
C TRP A 208 6.63 -11.06 -10.41
N SER A 209 7.38 -10.78 -9.36
CA SER A 209 8.72 -11.29 -9.11
C SER A 209 8.85 -11.79 -7.67
N VAL A 210 9.88 -12.59 -7.41
CA VAL A 210 10.24 -13.04 -6.06
C VAL A 210 11.47 -12.25 -5.64
N VAL A 211 11.39 -11.59 -4.49
CA VAL A 211 12.54 -10.88 -3.91
C VAL A 211 13.57 -11.93 -3.49
N GLN A 212 14.78 -11.81 -4.03
CA GLN A 212 15.92 -12.70 -3.72
C GLN A 212 16.70 -12.15 -2.51
N GLY A 213 17.50 -12.98 -1.86
CA GLY A 213 18.39 -12.58 -0.76
C GLY A 213 17.72 -12.58 0.62
N LEU A 214 16.57 -13.23 0.73
CA LEU A 214 15.80 -13.41 1.97
C LEU A 214 15.65 -14.89 2.33
N GLU A 215 16.42 -15.78 1.70
CA GLU A 215 16.32 -17.24 1.87
C GLU A 215 16.82 -17.71 3.25
N ASP A 216 17.69 -16.91 3.89
CA ASP A 216 18.33 -17.20 5.18
C ASP A 216 17.65 -16.52 6.39
N LEU A 217 16.48 -15.89 6.20
CA LEU A 217 15.77 -15.07 7.20
C LEU A 217 14.66 -15.81 7.94
#